data_AF-A0A7X6KS60-F1
#
_entry.id   AF-A0A7X6KS60-F1
#
_cell.length_a   1.000
_cell.length_b   1.000
_cell.length_c   1.000
_cell.angle_alpha   90.00
_cell.angle_beta   90.00
_cell.angle_gamma   90.00
#
_symmetry.space_group_name_H-M   'P 1'
#
loop_
_entity.id
_entity.type
_entity.pdbx_description
1 polymer ?
#
loop_
_entity_poly.entity_id
_entity_poly.type
_entity_poly.pdbx_seq_one_letter_code
_entity_poly.pdbx_strand_id
1 'polypeptide(L)'
;MTVSRTGVALLALGLALTGGALVLGSANSTGEPGPGSIDDPHQYAEVLTDAVAAVRAGHDLPVLARSACAADAAVTRADGLIGADLVHAPLDDVLSDCGAALAAENLSRTAAAPDDVVQAWLASPGHRDNLLDPELTGAGVGCVRDGDELLCALVLTGD
;
A
#
# COMPACT_ATOMS: atom_id res chain seq x y z
N MET A 1 -43.48 30.07 41.05
CA MET A 1 -44.13 29.84 42.37
C MET A 1 -44.40 28.34 42.50
N THR A 2 -43.93 27.74 43.61
CA THR A 2 -44.40 26.48 44.28
C THR A 2 -44.36 25.15 43.50
N VAL A 3 -43.42 24.21 43.77
CA VAL A 3 -43.32 23.19 44.87
C VAL A 3 -44.31 22.01 44.65
N SER A 4 -43.87 20.84 44.17
CA SER A 4 -43.30 19.64 44.87
C SER A 4 -44.35 18.61 45.36
N ARG A 5 -44.09 17.31 45.09
CA ARG A 5 -44.28 16.15 46.00
C ARG A 5 -43.85 14.85 45.30
N THR A 6 -42.62 14.37 45.55
CA THR A 6 -42.26 13.27 46.48
C THR A 6 -42.99 11.93 46.30
N GLY A 7 -42.19 10.91 45.95
CA GLY A 7 -42.46 9.50 46.22
C GLY A 7 -41.13 8.81 46.51
N VAL A 8 -40.92 8.41 47.77
CA VAL A 8 -39.76 7.68 48.30
C VAL A 8 -40.21 6.24 48.60
N ALA A 9 -39.43 5.26 48.14
CA ALA A 9 -39.32 3.88 48.66
C ALA A 9 -38.34 3.13 47.73
N LEU A 10 -37.40 2.29 48.13
CA LEU A 10 -37.04 1.69 49.41
C LEU A 10 -35.57 1.26 49.32
N LEU A 11 -34.88 1.37 50.45
CA LEU A 11 -33.52 0.94 50.72
C LEU A 11 -33.44 -0.60 50.69
N ALA A 12 -32.46 -1.17 49.99
CA ALA A 12 -31.98 -2.54 50.23
C ALA A 12 -30.46 -2.51 50.43
N LEU A 13 -30.07 -2.65 51.69
CA LEU A 13 -28.71 -2.76 52.18
C LEU A 13 -28.25 -4.21 52.00
N GLY A 14 -27.22 -4.43 51.18
CA GLY A 14 -26.51 -5.70 51.06
C GLY A 14 -25.01 -5.46 51.24
N LEU A 15 -24.53 -5.62 52.47
CA LEU A 15 -23.12 -5.56 52.83
C LEU A 15 -22.55 -6.99 52.71
N ALA A 16 -21.58 -7.20 51.82
CA ALA A 16 -20.73 -8.38 51.84
C ALA A 16 -19.26 -7.94 51.82
N LEU A 17 -18.54 -8.36 52.88
CA LEU A 17 -17.14 -8.07 53.13
C LEU A 17 -16.21 -9.03 52.38
N THR A 18 -15.06 -8.48 51.99
CA THR A 18 -13.71 -9.08 51.89
C THR A 18 -13.42 -10.14 50.83
N GLY A 19 -12.35 -9.91 50.06
CA GLY A 19 -11.63 -10.94 49.32
C GLY A 19 -10.81 -10.36 48.18
N GLY A 20 -9.63 -9.80 48.49
CA GLY A 20 -8.68 -9.40 47.47
C GLY A 20 -8.18 -10.63 46.69
N ALA A 21 -8.19 -10.50 45.37
CA ALA A 21 -7.31 -11.26 44.48
C ALA A 21 -6.78 -10.28 43.44
N LEU A 22 -5.54 -9.81 43.66
CA LEU A 22 -4.71 -9.32 42.56
C LEU A 22 -4.54 -10.48 41.60
N VAL A 23 -5.21 -10.44 40.46
CA VAL A 23 -4.77 -11.21 39.30
C VAL A 23 -3.79 -10.30 38.58
N LEU A 24 -2.50 -10.49 38.89
CA LEU A 24 -1.40 -10.05 38.02
C LEU A 24 -1.46 -10.92 36.76
N GLY A 25 -2.39 -10.57 35.87
CA GLY A 25 -2.37 -11.03 34.50
C GLY A 25 -1.34 -10.18 33.76
N SER A 26 -0.10 -10.66 33.70
CA SER A 26 0.86 -10.21 32.71
C SER A 26 0.32 -10.57 31.34
N ALA A 27 -0.51 -9.70 30.77
CA ALA A 27 -0.72 -9.69 29.34
C ALA A 27 0.57 -9.17 28.72
N ASN A 28 1.44 -10.10 28.31
CA ASN A 28 2.42 -9.83 27.27
C ASN A 28 1.61 -9.53 25.99
N SER A 29 1.17 -8.29 25.85
CA SER A 29 0.65 -7.77 24.58
C SER A 29 1.86 -7.54 23.67
N THR A 30 2.35 -8.59 23.03
CA THR A 30 3.03 -8.43 21.74
C THR A 30 1.95 -8.11 20.72
N GLY A 31 2.01 -6.91 20.17
CA GLY A 31 0.89 -6.20 19.55
C GLY A 31 0.24 -6.89 18.36
N GLU A 32 -1.05 -6.64 18.20
CA GLU A 32 -1.74 -6.83 16.93
C GLU A 32 -1.14 -5.90 15.88
N PRO A 33 -0.91 -6.36 14.63
CA PRO A 33 -0.59 -5.44 13.55
C PRO A 33 -1.77 -4.47 13.40
N GLY A 34 -1.48 -3.17 13.32
CA GLY A 34 -2.48 -2.20 12.87
C GLY A 34 -2.92 -2.50 11.43
N PRO A 35 -3.65 -1.60 10.74
CA PRO A 35 -3.64 -1.60 9.27
C PRO A 35 -2.19 -1.34 8.84
N GLY A 36 -1.44 -2.42 8.75
CA GLY A 36 -0.01 -2.48 9.00
C GLY A 36 0.76 -2.80 7.73
N SER A 37 2.06 -2.47 7.75
CA SER A 37 2.98 -2.65 6.64
C SER A 37 2.79 -4.03 5.99
N ILE A 38 2.61 -4.03 4.67
CA ILE A 38 2.63 -5.27 3.89
C ILE A 38 4.10 -5.58 3.67
N ASP A 39 4.64 -6.48 4.47
CA ASP A 39 6.06 -6.81 4.39
C ASP A 39 6.35 -7.80 3.25
N ASP A 40 5.36 -8.57 2.78
CA ASP A 40 5.53 -9.51 1.67
C ASP A 40 5.59 -8.78 0.31
N PRO A 41 6.69 -8.85 -0.45
CA PRO A 41 6.83 -8.07 -1.69
C PRO A 41 5.78 -8.40 -2.75
N HIS A 42 5.36 -9.67 -2.86
CA HIS A 42 4.35 -10.07 -3.84
C HIS A 42 2.97 -9.51 -3.48
N GLN A 43 2.58 -9.63 -2.21
CA GLN A 43 1.35 -9.03 -1.71
C GLN A 43 1.37 -7.50 -1.86
N TYR A 44 2.51 -6.85 -1.58
CA TYR A 44 2.64 -5.41 -1.76
C TYR A 44 2.45 -5.01 -3.23
N ALA A 45 3.04 -5.75 -4.17
CA ALA A 45 2.91 -5.51 -5.60
C ALA A 45 1.44 -5.63 -6.10
N GLU A 46 0.68 -6.62 -5.63
CA GLU A 46 -0.74 -6.76 -5.96
C GLU A 46 -1.56 -5.57 -5.45
N VAL A 47 -1.36 -5.16 -4.18
CA VAL A 47 -2.09 -4.01 -3.61
C VAL A 47 -1.68 -2.71 -4.30
N LEU A 48 -0.39 -2.55 -4.65
CA LEU A 48 0.09 -1.39 -5.41
C LEU A 48 -0.52 -1.35 -6.82
N THR A 49 -0.69 -2.50 -7.47
CA THR A 49 -1.37 -2.62 -8.77
C THR A 49 -2.83 -2.18 -8.66
N ASP A 50 -3.55 -2.63 -7.63
CA ASP A 50 -4.94 -2.25 -7.41
C ASP A 50 -5.09 -0.75 -7.09
N ALA A 51 -4.16 -0.17 -6.34
CA ALA A 51 -4.12 1.27 -6.05
C ALA A 51 -3.89 2.11 -7.33
N VAL A 52 -3.00 1.68 -8.22
CA VAL A 52 -2.80 2.30 -9.54
C VAL A 52 -4.07 2.22 -10.39
N ALA A 53 -4.75 1.07 -10.40
CA ALA A 53 -6.01 0.90 -11.12
C ALA A 53 -7.11 1.82 -10.58
N ALA A 54 -7.20 1.99 -9.25
CA ALA A 54 -8.16 2.90 -8.62
C ALA A 54 -7.91 4.37 -9.00
N VAL A 55 -6.65 4.79 -9.07
CA VAL A 55 -6.30 6.14 -9.54
C VAL A 55 -6.73 6.35 -11.00
N ARG A 56 -6.43 5.41 -11.90
CA ARG A 56 -6.85 5.54 -13.30
C ARG A 56 -8.36 5.59 -13.45
N ALA A 57 -9.09 4.73 -12.72
CA ALA A 57 -10.55 4.75 -12.70
C ALA A 57 -11.12 6.09 -12.19
N GLY A 58 -10.50 6.69 -11.15
CA GLY A 58 -10.89 8.00 -10.64
C GLY A 58 -10.63 9.17 -11.60
N HIS A 59 -9.82 8.94 -12.66
CA HIS A 59 -9.50 9.88 -13.72
C HIS A 59 -10.18 9.53 -15.06
N ASP A 60 -11.20 8.67 -15.04
CA ASP A 60 -11.92 8.20 -16.24
C ASP A 60 -11.01 7.52 -17.29
N LEU A 61 -9.88 6.95 -16.84
CA LEU A 61 -8.96 6.20 -17.69
C LEU A 61 -9.20 4.69 -17.59
N PRO A 62 -9.00 3.94 -18.70
CA PRO A 62 -9.05 2.49 -18.66
C PRO A 62 -8.03 1.90 -17.68
N VAL A 63 -8.44 0.82 -17.01
CA VAL A 63 -7.52 0.01 -16.21
C VAL A 63 -6.48 -0.63 -17.14
N LEU A 64 -5.23 -0.60 -16.71
CA LEU A 64 -4.10 -1.20 -17.43
C LEU A 64 -4.25 -2.72 -17.45
N ALA A 65 -4.04 -3.34 -18.61
CA ALA A 65 -3.97 -4.78 -18.72
C ALA A 65 -2.77 -5.33 -17.94
N ARG A 66 -2.98 -6.38 -17.14
CA ARG A 66 -1.88 -7.05 -16.44
C ARG A 66 -0.94 -7.71 -17.45
N SER A 67 0.34 -7.38 -17.40
CA SER A 67 1.39 -7.92 -18.26
C SER A 67 2.41 -8.70 -17.42
N ALA A 68 2.49 -10.01 -17.65
CA ALA A 68 3.47 -10.87 -16.99
C ALA A 68 4.91 -10.47 -17.36
N CYS A 69 5.16 -10.13 -18.64
CA CYS A 69 6.47 -9.67 -19.08
C CYS A 69 6.89 -8.38 -18.35
N ALA A 70 5.98 -7.41 -18.25
CA ALA A 70 6.27 -6.17 -17.52
C ALA A 70 6.52 -6.42 -16.02
N ALA A 71 5.82 -7.39 -15.42
CA ALA A 71 6.02 -7.75 -14.02
C ALA A 71 7.40 -8.41 -13.80
N ASP A 72 7.81 -9.32 -14.67
CA ASP A 72 9.14 -9.95 -14.62
C ASP A 72 10.26 -8.91 -14.82
N ALA A 73 10.07 -7.97 -15.77
CA ALA A 73 10.97 -6.86 -15.97
C ALA A 73 11.04 -5.94 -14.74
N ALA A 74 9.89 -5.65 -14.11
CA ALA A 74 9.81 -4.84 -12.90
C ALA A 74 10.54 -5.49 -11.71
N VAL A 75 10.42 -6.81 -11.52
CA VAL A 75 11.16 -7.53 -10.47
C VAL A 75 12.66 -7.47 -10.73
N THR A 76 13.10 -7.75 -11.97
CA THR A 76 14.52 -7.68 -12.37
C THR A 76 15.09 -6.29 -12.11
N ARG A 77 14.31 -5.27 -12.46
CA ARG A 77 14.66 -3.87 -12.27
C ARG A 77 14.78 -3.49 -10.79
N ALA A 78 13.83 -3.91 -9.97
CA ALA A 78 13.86 -3.66 -8.54
C ALA A 78 15.06 -4.36 -7.88
N ASP A 79 15.32 -5.64 -8.22
CA ASP A 79 16.47 -6.41 -7.72
C ASP A 79 17.81 -5.73 -8.04
N GLY A 80 17.99 -5.28 -9.29
CA GLY A 80 19.21 -4.60 -9.73
C GLY A 80 19.49 -3.25 -9.07
N LEU A 81 18.52 -2.68 -8.34
CA LEU A 81 18.63 -1.41 -7.64
C LEU A 81 18.85 -1.57 -6.13
N ILE A 82 18.89 -2.79 -5.58
CA ILE A 82 19.13 -3.02 -4.14
C ILE A 82 20.46 -2.38 -3.72
N GLY A 83 20.43 -1.54 -2.68
CA GLY A 83 21.62 -0.85 -2.17
C GLY A 83 22.23 0.19 -3.12
N ALA A 84 21.62 0.45 -4.28
CA ALA A 84 22.00 1.50 -5.22
C ALA A 84 21.08 2.73 -5.12
N ASP A 85 21.45 3.81 -5.79
CA ASP A 85 20.55 4.96 -5.95
C ASP A 85 19.41 4.65 -6.94
N LEU A 86 18.22 5.20 -6.71
CA LEU A 86 17.12 5.13 -7.67
C LEU A 86 17.44 6.05 -8.85
N VAL A 87 17.94 5.45 -9.94
CA VAL A 87 18.27 6.15 -11.18
C VAL A 87 17.51 5.53 -12.34
N HIS A 88 16.99 6.34 -13.26
CA HIS A 88 16.36 5.82 -14.47
C HIS A 88 17.38 5.10 -15.37
N ALA A 89 16.92 4.04 -16.03
CA ALA A 89 17.66 3.30 -17.03
C ALA A 89 16.87 3.31 -18.36
N PRO A 90 17.55 3.09 -19.50
CA PRO A 90 16.85 2.85 -20.76
C PRO A 90 15.89 1.66 -20.63
N LEU A 91 14.74 1.75 -21.29
CA LEU A 91 13.70 0.71 -21.28
C LEU A 91 13.70 -0.11 -22.59
N ASP A 92 14.82 -0.11 -23.33
CA ASP A 92 14.96 -0.84 -24.60
C ASP A 92 14.61 -2.32 -24.46
N ASP A 93 15.03 -2.96 -23.36
CA ASP A 93 14.72 -4.36 -23.08
C ASP A 93 13.21 -4.59 -22.86
N VAL A 94 12.51 -3.65 -22.20
CA VAL A 94 11.05 -3.74 -22.04
C VAL A 94 10.35 -3.62 -23.39
N LEU A 95 10.80 -2.67 -24.23
CA LEU A 95 10.25 -2.46 -25.56
C LEU A 95 10.45 -3.71 -26.44
N SER A 96 11.66 -4.28 -26.45
CA SER A 96 11.96 -5.45 -27.27
C SER A 96 11.31 -6.73 -26.75
N ASP A 97 11.45 -7.01 -25.45
CA ASP A 97 11.12 -8.33 -24.89
C ASP A 97 9.62 -8.46 -24.63
N CYS A 98 8.97 -7.35 -24.23
CA CYS A 98 7.52 -7.33 -24.06
C CYS A 98 6.76 -6.94 -25.34
N GLY A 99 7.48 -6.63 -26.43
CA GLY A 99 6.87 -6.29 -27.72
C GLY A 99 6.01 -5.03 -27.68
N ALA A 100 6.43 -4.02 -26.91
CA ALA A 100 5.71 -2.78 -26.72
C ALA A 100 6.28 -1.65 -27.61
N ALA A 101 5.42 -0.72 -28.04
CA ALA A 101 5.85 0.47 -28.76
C ALA A 101 6.24 1.62 -27.82
N LEU A 102 5.61 1.66 -26.65
CA LEU A 102 5.85 2.62 -25.58
C LEU A 102 6.18 1.90 -24.28
N ALA A 103 7.06 2.50 -23.47
CA ALA A 103 7.37 2.01 -22.13
C ALA A 103 7.63 3.17 -21.17
N ALA A 104 7.21 3.02 -19.92
CA ALA A 104 7.45 3.97 -18.84
C ALA A 104 7.71 3.26 -17.51
N GLU A 105 8.33 3.97 -16.56
CA GLU A 105 8.71 3.44 -15.25
C GLU A 105 8.41 4.44 -14.13
N ASN A 106 7.80 3.92 -13.05
CA ASN A 106 7.81 4.58 -11.74
C ASN A 106 8.55 3.69 -10.73
N LEU A 107 9.45 4.29 -9.94
CA LEU A 107 10.21 3.62 -8.89
C LEU A 107 9.80 4.12 -7.51
N SER A 108 9.91 3.25 -6.52
CA SER A 108 9.79 3.62 -5.11
C SER A 108 10.71 2.76 -4.26
N ARG A 109 11.26 3.34 -3.19
CA ARG A 109 11.90 2.62 -2.08
C ARG A 109 11.36 3.20 -0.80
N THR A 110 10.57 2.43 -0.06
CA THR A 110 9.91 2.94 1.15
C THR A 110 9.37 1.81 2.02
N ALA A 111 9.11 2.11 3.29
CA ALA A 111 8.28 1.30 4.19
C ALA A 111 6.80 1.76 4.24
N ALA A 112 6.42 2.77 3.45
CA ALA A 112 5.06 3.30 3.41
C ALA A 112 4.06 2.31 2.77
N ALA A 113 2.77 2.53 3.00
CA ALA A 113 1.71 1.73 2.39
C ALA A 113 1.62 1.97 0.86
N PRO A 114 1.13 1.00 0.07
CA PRO A 114 1.00 1.17 -1.37
C PRO A 114 0.19 2.39 -1.81
N ASP A 115 -0.90 2.73 -1.10
CA ASP A 115 -1.69 3.92 -1.40
C ASP A 115 -0.86 5.21 -1.24
N ASP A 116 -0.02 5.30 -0.21
CA ASP A 116 0.86 6.44 0.02
C ASP A 116 1.93 6.55 -1.09
N VAL A 117 2.43 5.43 -1.61
CA VAL A 117 3.34 5.40 -2.78
C VAL A 117 2.66 5.97 -4.01
N VAL A 118 1.43 5.55 -4.29
CA VAL A 118 0.68 6.06 -5.44
C VAL A 118 0.37 7.55 -5.28
N GLN A 119 0.02 8.02 -4.08
CA GLN A 119 -0.14 9.45 -3.83
C GLN A 119 1.17 10.23 -4.02
N ALA A 120 2.30 9.68 -3.59
CA ALA A 120 3.61 10.30 -3.82
C ALA A 120 3.96 10.36 -5.32
N TRP A 121 3.64 9.31 -6.09
CA TRP A 121 3.77 9.35 -7.55
C TRP A 121 2.86 10.39 -8.19
N LEU A 122 1.60 10.50 -7.79
CA LEU A 122 0.68 11.55 -8.28
C LEU A 122 1.15 12.99 -7.96
N ALA A 123 1.84 13.17 -6.84
CA ALA A 123 2.41 14.47 -6.45
C ALA A 123 3.67 14.83 -7.27
N SER A 124 4.34 13.86 -7.89
CA SER A 124 5.49 14.06 -8.76
C SER A 124 5.04 14.20 -10.22
N PRO A 125 5.28 15.33 -10.91
CA PRO A 125 4.82 15.52 -12.28
C PRO A 125 5.20 14.38 -13.23
N GLY A 126 6.48 13.96 -13.26
CA GLY A 126 6.92 12.89 -14.16
C GLY A 126 6.31 11.53 -13.87
N HIS A 127 6.14 11.16 -12.60
CA HIS A 127 5.49 9.89 -12.24
C HIS A 127 3.97 9.93 -12.51
N ARG A 128 3.33 11.09 -12.26
CA ARG A 128 1.92 11.30 -12.55
C ARG A 128 1.65 11.18 -14.05
N ASP A 129 2.51 11.74 -14.88
CA ASP A 129 2.36 11.68 -16.34
C ASP A 129 2.31 10.21 -16.78
N ASN A 130 3.18 9.35 -16.26
CA ASN A 130 3.14 7.90 -16.50
C ASN A 130 1.83 7.24 -16.03
N LEU A 131 1.32 7.59 -14.83
CA LEU A 131 0.08 6.97 -14.31
C LEU A 131 -1.16 7.37 -15.10
N LEU A 132 -1.18 8.58 -15.65
CA LEU A 132 -2.35 9.18 -16.29
C LEU A 132 -2.23 9.25 -17.83
N ASP A 133 -1.19 8.65 -18.40
CA ASP A 133 -1.03 8.56 -19.85
C ASP A 133 -2.10 7.60 -20.44
N PRO A 134 -2.95 8.07 -21.37
CA PRO A 134 -3.91 7.23 -22.07
C PRO A 134 -3.27 6.31 -23.14
N GLU A 135 -2.03 6.58 -23.57
CA GLU A 135 -1.30 5.74 -24.55
C GLU A 135 -0.71 4.47 -23.89
N LEU A 136 -0.58 4.45 -22.55
CA LEU A 136 -0.19 3.27 -21.79
C LEU A 136 -1.42 2.39 -21.53
N THR A 137 -1.32 1.13 -21.95
CA THR A 137 -2.43 0.15 -21.97
C THR A 137 -2.14 -1.09 -21.14
N GLY A 138 -0.88 -1.38 -20.82
CA GLY A 138 -0.45 -2.53 -20.03
C GLY A 138 0.48 -2.14 -18.89
N ALA A 139 0.56 -2.98 -17.85
CA ALA A 139 1.48 -2.79 -16.74
C ALA A 139 1.83 -4.07 -15.99
N GLY A 140 2.96 -4.03 -15.30
CA GLY A 140 3.37 -4.99 -14.29
C GLY A 140 4.10 -4.30 -13.14
N VAL A 141 3.87 -4.80 -11.92
CA VAL A 141 4.54 -4.31 -10.71
C VAL A 141 5.41 -5.44 -10.16
N GLY A 142 6.63 -5.09 -9.80
CA GLY A 142 7.59 -5.98 -9.15
C GLY A 142 8.20 -5.30 -7.95
N CYS A 143 8.27 -6.01 -6.83
CA CYS A 143 8.84 -5.52 -5.58
C CYS A 143 9.85 -6.53 -5.02
N VAL A 144 10.91 -6.01 -4.40
CA VAL A 144 11.91 -6.78 -3.65
C VAL A 144 12.15 -6.11 -2.30
N ARG A 145 12.71 -6.86 -1.36
CA ARG A 145 13.08 -6.32 -0.04
C ARG A 145 14.44 -5.62 -0.12
N ASP A 146 14.53 -4.41 0.43
CA ASP A 146 15.77 -3.67 0.62
C ASP A 146 15.85 -3.20 2.08
N GLY A 147 16.44 -4.03 2.95
CA GLY A 147 16.41 -3.82 4.40
C GLY A 147 14.99 -3.87 4.97
N ASP A 148 14.59 -2.80 5.66
CA ASP A 148 13.26 -2.62 6.24
C ASP A 148 12.26 -1.96 5.26
N GLU A 149 12.70 -1.67 4.04
CA GLU A 149 11.88 -1.08 2.99
C GLU A 149 11.55 -2.10 1.88
N LEU A 150 10.54 -1.78 1.08
CA LEU A 150 10.32 -2.42 -0.21
C LEU A 150 10.75 -1.49 -1.32
N LEU A 151 11.49 -2.07 -2.26
CA LEU A 151 11.93 -1.46 -3.49
C LEU A 151 11.05 -2.00 -4.61
N CYS A 152 10.26 -1.13 -5.22
CA CYS A 152 9.28 -1.50 -6.24
C CYS A 152 9.50 -0.73 -7.53
N ALA A 153 9.30 -1.42 -8.65
CA ALA A 153 9.14 -0.84 -9.97
C ALA A 153 7.71 -1.09 -10.47
N LEU A 154 7.09 -0.06 -11.02
CA LEU A 154 5.94 -0.16 -11.90
C LEU A 154 6.44 0.04 -13.33
N VAL A 155 6.35 -1.00 -14.15
CA VAL A 155 6.65 -0.96 -15.58
C VAL A 155 5.34 -0.86 -16.34
N LEU A 156 5.22 0.14 -17.19
CA LEU A 156 4.05 0.40 -18.03
C LEU A 156 4.41 0.20 -19.50
N THR A 157 3.46 -0.29 -20.28
CA THR A 157 3.63 -0.56 -21.72
C THR A 157 2.45 0.01 -22.52
N GLY A 158 2.70 0.41 -23.76
CA GLY A 158 1.69 0.86 -24.72
C GLY A 158 1.98 0.40 -26.16
N ASP A 159 0.98 0.55 -27.03
CA ASP A 159 0.97 0.10 -28.44
C ASP A 159 1.09 1.27 -29.44
#